data_AF-A0A9P5VB52-F1
#
_entry.id   AF-A0A9P5VB52-F1
#
_cell.length_a   1.000
_cell.length_b   1.000
_cell.length_c   1.000
_cell.angle_alpha   90.00
_cell.angle_beta   90.00
_cell.angle_gamma   90.00
#
_symmetry.space_group_name_H-M   'P 1'
#
loop_
_entity.id
_entity.type
_entity.pdbx_description
1 polymer ?
#
loop_
_entity_poly.entity_id
_entity_poly.type
_entity_poly.pdbx_seq_one_letter_code
_entity_poly.pdbx_strand_id
1 'polypeptide(L)'
;NYKEVQEKALEKFFEKDLPLWIETHTKHLKDNGSNGHYVGNKLSLADLQTANNIDHFRCLYKGDEIVDKIKQGSPEIWKVKETVDSEPRLQAWRQSQTYKKHIAASEAIYANTGI
;
A
#
# COMPACT_ATOMS: atom_id res chain seq x y z
N ASN A 1 4.97 10.52 -26.30
CA ASN A 1 5.48 11.35 -25.19
C ASN A 1 5.32 10.54 -23.90
N TYR A 2 6.40 10.17 -23.22
CA TYR A 2 6.36 9.25 -22.07
C TYR A 2 5.53 9.80 -20.90
N LYS A 3 5.69 11.09 -20.61
CA LYS A 3 4.97 11.78 -19.54
C LYS A 3 3.44 11.72 -19.72
N GLU A 4 2.98 11.90 -20.95
CA GLU A 4 1.55 11.84 -21.29
C GLU A 4 0.97 10.42 -21.07
N VAL A 5 1.75 9.38 -21.33
CA VAL A 5 1.33 7.99 -21.08
C VAL A 5 1.25 7.71 -19.58
N GLN A 6 2.24 8.18 -18.82
CA GLN A 6 2.26 8.05 -17.36
C GLN A 6 1.09 8.80 -16.70
N GLU A 7 0.79 10.03 -17.17
CA GLU A 7 -0.35 10.81 -16.70
C GLU A 7 -1.68 10.11 -16.99
N LYS A 8 -1.90 9.60 -18.21
CA LYS A 8 -3.13 8.84 -18.55
C LYS A 8 -3.26 7.54 -17.75
N ALA A 9 -2.14 6.86 -17.48
CA ALA A 9 -2.14 5.66 -16.64
C ALA A 9 -2.52 5.99 -15.20
N LEU A 10 -1.98 7.08 -14.64
CA LEU A 10 -2.32 7.56 -13.31
C LEU A 10 -3.79 8.00 -13.22
N GLU A 11 -4.30 8.69 -14.25
CA GLU A 11 -5.71 9.11 -14.32
C GLU A 11 -6.64 7.90 -14.27
N LYS A 12 -6.40 6.90 -15.13
CA LYS A 12 -7.14 5.64 -15.13
C LYS A 12 -7.04 4.93 -13.77
N PHE A 13 -5.85 4.91 -13.17
CA PHE A 13 -5.64 4.29 -11.87
C PHE A 13 -6.49 5.00 -10.80
N PHE A 14 -6.52 6.33 -10.76
CA PHE A 14 -7.31 7.10 -9.81
C PHE A 14 -8.81 7.04 -10.05
N GLU A 15 -9.26 6.97 -11.30
CA GLU A 15 -10.69 6.95 -11.63
C GLU A 15 -11.32 5.57 -11.48
N LYS A 16 -10.54 4.51 -11.67
CA LYS A 16 -11.07 3.14 -11.77
C LYS A 16 -10.42 2.15 -10.83
N ASP A 17 -9.10 1.96 -10.94
CA ASP A 17 -8.44 0.81 -10.34
C ASP A 17 -8.28 0.98 -8.81
N LEU A 18 -7.89 2.18 -8.37
CA LEU A 18 -7.74 2.50 -6.95
C LEU A 18 -9.08 2.52 -6.21
N PRO A 19 -10.16 3.17 -6.71
CA PRO A 19 -11.47 3.11 -6.06
C PRO A 19 -12.00 1.67 -5.93
N LEU A 20 -11.89 0.86 -6.98
CA LEU A 20 -12.30 -0.54 -6.95
C LEU A 20 -11.51 -1.35 -5.92
N TRP A 21 -10.20 -1.12 -5.83
CA TRP A 21 -9.34 -1.75 -4.84
C TRP A 21 -9.76 -1.36 -3.42
N ILE A 22 -9.96 -0.06 -3.16
CA ILE A 22 -10.40 0.44 -1.85
C ILE A 22 -11.76 -0.16 -1.47
N GLU A 23 -12.73 -0.15 -2.37
CA GLU A 23 -14.07 -0.69 -2.12
C GLU A 23 -14.02 -2.18 -1.78
N THR A 24 -13.35 -2.97 -2.62
CA THR A 24 -13.26 -4.43 -2.47
C THR A 24 -12.58 -4.82 -1.15
N HIS A 25 -11.43 -4.21 -0.86
CA HIS A 25 -10.67 -4.50 0.35
C HIS A 25 -11.41 -4.04 1.62
N THR A 26 -12.07 -2.87 1.57
CA THR A 26 -12.90 -2.37 2.67
C THR A 26 -14.05 -3.29 2.98
N LYS A 27 -14.74 -3.81 1.95
CA LYS A 27 -15.82 -4.77 2.12
C LYS A 27 -15.35 -6.00 2.89
N HIS A 28 -14.25 -6.63 2.47
CA HIS A 28 -13.72 -7.82 3.16
C HIS A 28 -13.31 -7.53 4.61
N LEU A 29 -12.71 -6.37 4.88
CA LEU A 29 -12.34 -5.99 6.23
C LEU A 29 -13.56 -5.75 7.12
N LYS A 30 -14.61 -5.12 6.60
CA LYS A 30 -15.88 -4.94 7.31
C LYS A 30 -16.58 -6.27 7.57
N ASP A 31 -16.57 -7.19 6.61
CA ASP A 31 -17.11 -8.54 6.78
C ASP A 31 -16.37 -9.32 7.88
N ASN A 32 -15.08 -9.02 8.12
CA ASN A 32 -14.28 -9.54 9.24
C ASN A 32 -14.33 -8.66 10.52
N GLY A 33 -15.25 -7.68 10.58
CA GLY A 33 -15.49 -6.84 11.77
C GLY A 33 -14.50 -5.68 11.96
N SER A 34 -13.78 -5.27 10.92
CA SER A 34 -12.87 -4.11 10.91
C SER A 34 -11.84 -4.12 12.04
N ASN A 35 -11.36 -5.31 12.41
CA ASN A 35 -10.49 -5.49 13.58
C ASN A 35 -8.99 -5.25 13.30
N GLY A 36 -8.62 -4.89 12.07
CA GLY A 36 -7.22 -4.71 11.65
C GLY A 36 -6.62 -5.92 10.93
N HIS A 37 -7.43 -6.94 10.67
CA HIS A 37 -7.04 -8.15 9.93
C HIS A 37 -8.05 -8.49 8.84
N TYR A 38 -7.59 -9.10 7.75
CA TYR A 38 -8.47 -9.66 6.72
C TYR A 38 -9.19 -10.93 7.17
N VAL A 39 -8.57 -11.74 8.04
CA VAL A 39 -9.13 -13.04 8.44
C VAL A 39 -8.92 -13.27 9.94
N GLY A 40 -10.01 -13.49 10.66
CA GLY A 40 -9.96 -13.73 12.10
C GLY A 40 -9.37 -12.53 12.83
N ASN A 41 -8.49 -12.76 13.80
CA ASN A 41 -7.91 -11.73 14.66
C ASN A 41 -6.39 -11.85 14.83
N LYS A 42 -5.71 -12.41 13.82
CA LYS A 42 -4.26 -12.61 13.83
C LYS A 42 -3.65 -12.15 12.53
N LEU A 43 -2.38 -11.75 12.60
CA LEU A 43 -1.58 -11.40 11.45
C LEU A 43 -1.59 -12.53 10.41
N SER A 44 -1.97 -12.18 9.20
CA SER A 44 -2.06 -13.07 8.04
C SER A 44 -1.21 -12.55 6.87
N LEU A 45 -1.00 -13.39 5.87
CA LEU A 45 -0.32 -12.97 4.64
C LEU A 45 -1.08 -11.87 3.89
N ALA A 46 -2.42 -11.86 3.97
CA ALA A 46 -3.24 -10.82 3.36
C ALA A 46 -3.01 -9.43 3.99
N ASP A 47 -2.81 -9.39 5.31
CA ASP A 47 -2.46 -8.16 6.03
C ASP A 47 -1.10 -7.64 5.56
N LEU A 48 -0.10 -8.53 5.53
CA LEU A 48 1.26 -8.21 5.08
C LEU A 48 1.27 -7.70 3.64
N GLN A 49 0.58 -8.39 2.73
CA GLN A 49 0.51 -8.00 1.33
C GLN A 49 -0.14 -6.63 1.16
N THR A 50 -1.24 -6.37 1.87
CA THR A 50 -1.92 -5.07 1.81
C THR A 50 -1.01 -3.95 2.32
N ALA A 51 -0.34 -4.16 3.46
CA ALA A 51 0.58 -3.18 4.01
C ALA A 51 1.77 -2.92 3.07
N ASN A 52 2.34 -3.97 2.48
CA ASN A 52 3.43 -3.85 1.51
C ASN A 52 3.00 -3.16 0.21
N ASN A 53 1.77 -3.39 -0.26
CA ASN A 53 1.24 -2.68 -1.42
C ASN A 53 1.16 -1.17 -1.16
N ILE A 54 0.73 -0.75 0.05
CA ILE A 54 0.70 0.66 0.44
C ILE A 54 2.12 1.25 0.49
N ASP A 55 3.07 0.52 1.07
CA ASP A 55 4.49 0.95 1.08
C ASP A 55 5.07 1.05 -0.34
N HIS A 56 4.70 0.12 -1.23
CA HIS A 56 5.09 0.14 -2.63
C HIS A 56 4.48 1.32 -3.40
N PHE A 57 3.19 1.62 -3.21
CA PHE A 57 2.54 2.75 -3.86
C PHE A 57 3.20 4.08 -3.55
N ARG A 58 3.74 4.26 -2.33
CA ARG A 58 4.54 5.45 -1.98
C ARG A 58 5.74 5.65 -2.90
N CYS A 59 6.33 4.57 -3.43
CA CYS A 59 7.49 4.64 -4.31
C CYS A 59 7.13 5.05 -5.76
N LEU A 60 5.84 5.05 -6.13
CA LEU A 60 5.40 5.33 -7.49
C LEU A 60 5.27 6.84 -7.76
N TYR A 61 5.07 7.19 -9.03
CA TYR A 61 4.74 8.56 -9.42
C TYR A 61 3.46 9.05 -8.73
N LYS A 62 3.55 10.20 -8.05
CA LYS A 62 2.53 10.72 -7.11
C LYS A 62 2.15 9.74 -6.00
N GLY A 63 3.08 8.93 -5.54
CA GLY A 63 2.87 7.91 -4.51
C GLY A 63 2.24 8.43 -3.22
N ASP A 64 2.66 9.61 -2.75
CA ASP A 64 2.04 10.24 -1.58
C ASP A 64 0.54 10.53 -1.79
N GLU A 65 0.15 10.99 -2.98
CA GLU A 65 -1.26 11.22 -3.32
C GLU A 65 -2.06 9.91 -3.36
N ILE A 66 -1.45 8.82 -3.86
CA ILE A 66 -2.07 7.48 -3.84
C ILE A 66 -2.32 7.04 -2.39
N VAL A 67 -1.31 7.15 -1.52
CA VAL A 67 -1.40 6.74 -0.12
C VAL A 67 -2.44 7.58 0.64
N ASP A 68 -2.50 8.89 0.39
CA ASP A 68 -3.49 9.77 0.99
C ASP A 68 -4.92 9.39 0.58
N LYS A 69 -5.15 9.06 -0.70
CA LYS A 69 -6.45 8.57 -1.18
C LYS A 69 -6.85 7.26 -0.50
N ILE A 70 -5.92 6.33 -0.29
CA ILE A 70 -6.19 5.08 0.45
C ILE A 70 -6.59 5.38 1.89
N LYS A 71 -5.80 6.22 2.58
CA LYS A 71 -6.04 6.57 3.98
C LYS A 71 -7.39 7.28 4.18
N GLN A 72 -7.76 8.16 3.25
CA GLN A 72 -9.04 8.88 3.28
C GLN A 72 -10.22 7.99 2.84
N GLY A 73 -9.99 7.08 1.90
CA GLY A 73 -11.03 6.22 1.32
C GLY A 73 -11.43 5.05 2.22
N SER A 74 -10.55 4.60 3.12
CA SER A 74 -10.83 3.45 4.00
C SER A 74 -10.04 3.48 5.31
N PRO A 75 -10.67 3.84 6.44
CA PRO A 75 -10.04 3.69 7.75
C PRO A 75 -9.77 2.22 8.10
N GLU A 76 -10.54 1.27 7.56
CA GLU A 76 -10.31 -0.16 7.75
C GLU A 76 -8.99 -0.62 7.14
N ILE A 77 -8.71 -0.25 5.89
CA ILE A 77 -7.43 -0.58 5.24
C ILE A 77 -6.27 0.08 5.99
N TRP A 78 -6.45 1.33 6.41
CA TRP A 78 -5.41 2.04 7.17
C TRP A 78 -5.12 1.36 8.52
N LYS A 79 -6.15 0.87 9.22
CA LYS A 79 -5.96 0.10 10.45
C LYS A 79 -5.17 -1.19 10.22
N VAL A 80 -5.33 -1.88 9.08
CA VAL A 80 -4.48 -3.03 8.72
C VAL A 80 -3.03 -2.60 8.60
N LYS A 81 -2.76 -1.48 7.91
CA LYS A 81 -1.40 -0.93 7.78
C LYS A 81 -0.78 -0.66 9.15
N GLU A 82 -1.50 0.02 10.04
CA GLU A 82 -1.04 0.33 11.39
C GLU A 82 -0.80 -0.93 12.24
N THR A 83 -1.67 -1.93 12.10
CA THR A 83 -1.55 -3.21 12.81
C THR A 83 -0.30 -3.96 12.37
N VAL A 84 -0.05 -4.02 11.06
CA VAL A 84 1.18 -4.62 10.50
C VAL A 84 2.41 -3.82 10.91
N ASP A 85 2.35 -2.48 10.87
CA ASP A 85 3.48 -1.62 11.22
C ASP A 85 3.86 -1.68 12.70
N SER A 86 2.93 -2.09 13.55
CA SER A 86 3.13 -2.27 14.98
C SER A 86 3.71 -3.63 15.36
N GLU A 87 3.82 -4.59 14.43
CA GLU A 87 4.38 -5.92 14.72
C GLU A 87 5.90 -5.84 14.98
N PRO A 88 6.37 -6.20 16.21
CA PRO A 88 7.77 -6.02 16.59
C PRO A 88 8.78 -6.73 15.67
N ARG A 89 8.44 -7.91 15.15
CA ARG A 89 9.32 -8.66 14.23
C ARG A 89 9.52 -7.91 12.91
N LEU A 90 8.47 -7.27 12.39
CA LEU A 90 8.55 -6.48 11.17
C LEU A 90 9.29 -5.17 11.40
N GLN A 91 9.08 -4.51 12.55
CA GLN A 91 9.86 -3.34 12.92
C GLN A 91 11.36 -3.66 12.99
N ALA A 92 11.73 -4.77 13.64
CA ALA A 92 13.11 -5.23 13.70
C ALA A 92 13.68 -5.52 12.31
N TRP A 93 12.93 -6.23 11.45
CA TRP A 93 13.34 -6.49 10.08
C TRP A 93 13.53 -5.21 9.25
N ARG A 94 12.64 -4.23 9.40
CA ARG A 94 12.73 -2.94 8.70
C ARG A 94 13.94 -2.10 9.13
N GLN A 95 14.52 -2.38 10.30
CA GLN A 95 15.78 -1.76 10.71
C GLN A 95 17.03 -2.44 10.11
N SER A 96 16.88 -3.64 9.55
CA SER A 96 17.99 -4.38 8.95
C SER A 96 18.57 -3.67 7.73
N GLN A 97 19.86 -3.89 7.48
CA GLN A 97 20.53 -3.38 6.29
C GLN A 97 19.95 -3.96 5.00
N THR A 98 19.50 -5.22 5.03
CA THR A 98 18.85 -5.87 3.89
C THR A 98 17.59 -5.12 3.46
N TYR A 99 16.72 -4.79 4.42
CA TYR A 99 15.50 -4.03 4.13
C TYR A 99 15.80 -2.63 3.60
N LYS A 100 16.72 -1.91 4.26
CA LYS A 100 17.11 -0.54 3.85
C LYS A 100 17.64 -0.50 2.42
N LYS A 101 18.47 -1.49 2.05
CA LYS A 101 18.96 -1.65 0.66
C LYS A 101 17.83 -1.94 -0.32
N HIS A 102 16.88 -2.80 0.05
CA HIS A 102 15.74 -3.14 -0.80
C HIS A 102 14.83 -1.93 -1.08
N ILE A 103 14.50 -1.13 -0.06
CA ILE A 103 13.68 0.07 -0.24
C ILE A 103 14.41 1.12 -1.07
N ALA A 104 15.67 1.42 -0.76
CA ALA A 104 16.45 2.39 -1.54
C ALA A 104 16.56 1.99 -3.02
N ALA A 105 16.73 0.69 -3.30
CA ALA A 105 16.75 0.19 -4.68
C ALA A 105 15.37 0.34 -5.36
N SER A 106 14.29 0.06 -4.64
CA SER A 106 12.92 0.21 -5.16
C SER A 106 12.61 1.67 -5.49
N GLU A 107 12.88 2.59 -4.58
CA GLU A 107 12.71 4.04 -4.80
C GLU A 107 13.54 4.51 -6.01
N ALA A 108 14.80 4.07 -6.12
CA ALA A 108 15.66 4.42 -7.24
C ALA A 108 15.13 3.89 -8.59
N ILE A 109 14.50 2.71 -8.61
CA ILE A 109 13.90 2.15 -9.82
C ILE A 109 12.68 2.98 -10.21
N TYR A 110 11.71 3.18 -9.32
CA TYR A 110 10.45 3.83 -9.68
C TYR A 110 10.58 5.36 -9.87
N ALA A 111 11.51 6.01 -9.18
CA ALA A 111 11.81 7.43 -9.40
C ALA A 111 12.44 7.72 -10.77
N ASN A 112 13.22 6.78 -11.33
CA ASN A 112 14.02 7.01 -12.55
C ASN A 112 13.48 6.30 -13.80
N THR A 113 12.64 5.28 -13.65
CA THR A 113 12.13 4.53 -14.81
C THR A 113 10.84 5.09 -15.37
N GLY A 114 10.16 5.97 -14.61
CA GLY A 114 8.85 6.50 -14.96
C GLY A 114 7.71 5.46 -14.95
N ILE A 115 8.02 4.22 -14.54
CA ILE A 115 7.08 3.13 -14.30
C ILE A 115 6.44 3.36 -12.92
#